data_AF-A0AB35MA08-F1
#
_entry.id   AF-A0AB35MA08-F1
#
_cell.length_a   1.000
_cell.length_b   1.000
_cell.length_c   1.000
_cell.angle_alpha   90.00
_cell.angle_beta   90.00
_cell.angle_gamma   90.00
#
_symmetry.space_group_name_H-M   'P 1'
#
loop_
_entity.id
_entity.type
_entity.pdbx_description
1 polymer ?
#
loop_
_entity_poly.entity_id
_entity_poly.type
_entity_poly.pdbx_seq_one_letter_code
_entity_poly.pdbx_strand_id
1 'polypeptide(L)'
;MDSLTQICLGAAVGGAVMAPAIRHLPVERRGAAIRYALLGGAALGTLPDLDVMIDYGDAVANYTHHRGFSHSLPVLGLLGILLGWLLAHLPRLAPLGRGRLIAYCLLCLITHPLLDAFTTYGTQLLWPWPSRPVSLASIFIIDPLYTLPLLITGLWVAIRGHAGRLLVTGLMLSSLYLGWGLAAKSWVEHRMAPVLASQGFTNAPRMVQPTPFNSLLWRVSVVTPLADHEWMVGVFDSDEQLMALARRDFPRQPALDAEVGKLEDGQRLRWFAAPYLRASRERTSEGETLLAVTDTRLGSPGYHPFRFALARQTSTREWHSLDDSQRLPSQRVDRAALLSLWQAIHDPASRMQPGQRTVSATPSSPSAETR
;
A
#
# COMPACT_ATOMS: atom_id res chain seq x y z
N MET A 1 -4.21 -2.39 -0.01
CA MET A 1 -3.80 -3.78 -0.23
C MET A 1 -4.13 -4.13 -1.68
N ASP A 2 -3.69 -5.27 -2.20
CA ASP A 2 -4.11 -5.73 -3.53
C ASP A 2 -5.54 -6.30 -3.52
N SER A 3 -6.19 -6.27 -4.69
CA SER A 3 -7.61 -6.61 -4.82
C SER A 3 -7.92 -8.06 -4.43
N LEU A 4 -7.01 -9.02 -4.69
CA LEU A 4 -7.21 -10.42 -4.30
C LEU A 4 -7.32 -10.54 -2.78
N THR A 5 -6.47 -9.83 -2.04
CA THR A 5 -6.52 -9.82 -0.59
C THR A 5 -7.83 -9.22 -0.07
N GLN A 6 -8.29 -8.11 -0.66
CA GLN A 6 -9.55 -7.48 -0.24
C GLN A 6 -10.78 -8.36 -0.53
N ILE A 7 -10.79 -9.05 -1.67
CA ILE A 7 -11.78 -10.08 -2.01
C ILE A 7 -11.78 -11.20 -0.94
N CYS A 8 -10.59 -11.73 -0.61
CA CYS A 8 -10.48 -12.83 0.35
C CYS A 8 -10.89 -12.41 1.77
N LEU A 9 -10.48 -11.22 2.20
CA LEU A 9 -10.86 -10.66 3.50
C LEU A 9 -12.37 -10.42 3.58
N GLY A 10 -12.96 -9.75 2.59
CA GLY A 10 -14.39 -9.50 2.53
C GLY A 10 -15.21 -10.79 2.56
N ALA A 11 -14.80 -11.81 1.78
CA ALA A 11 -15.42 -13.12 1.78
C ALA A 11 -15.32 -13.80 3.16
N ALA A 12 -14.14 -13.84 3.76
CA ALA A 12 -13.92 -14.49 5.05
C ALA A 12 -14.71 -13.82 6.18
N VAL A 13 -14.70 -12.48 6.25
CA VAL A 13 -15.49 -11.68 7.21
C VAL A 13 -16.97 -11.94 7.00
N GLY A 14 -17.46 -11.82 5.77
CA GLY A 14 -18.88 -11.97 5.45
C GLY A 14 -19.39 -13.37 5.78
N GLY A 15 -18.65 -14.40 5.37
CA GLY A 15 -18.98 -15.79 5.70
C GLY A 15 -18.95 -16.08 7.19
N ALA A 16 -17.96 -15.53 7.93
CA ALA A 16 -17.87 -15.72 9.38
C ALA A 16 -19.03 -15.07 10.14
N VAL A 17 -19.43 -13.85 9.75
CA VAL A 17 -20.58 -13.13 10.34
C VAL A 17 -21.90 -13.86 10.07
N MET A 18 -22.06 -14.42 8.87
CA MET A 18 -23.30 -15.10 8.45
C MET A 18 -23.40 -16.56 8.92
N ALA A 19 -22.26 -17.23 9.15
CA ALA A 19 -22.23 -18.65 9.50
C ALA A 19 -23.16 -19.05 10.67
N PRO A 20 -23.25 -18.29 11.78
CA PRO A 20 -24.18 -18.61 12.87
C PRO A 20 -25.66 -18.60 12.43
N ALA A 21 -26.08 -17.62 11.62
CA ALA A 21 -27.46 -17.55 11.11
C ALA A 21 -27.78 -18.72 10.17
N ILE A 22 -26.83 -19.03 9.29
CA ILE A 22 -26.98 -20.05 8.27
C ILE A 22 -27.14 -21.44 8.90
N ARG A 23 -26.57 -21.69 10.08
CA ARG A 23 -26.74 -22.96 10.82
C ARG A 23 -28.19 -23.26 11.20
N HIS A 24 -29.05 -22.25 11.29
CA HIS A 24 -30.47 -22.43 11.60
C HIS A 24 -31.34 -22.66 10.35
N LEU A 25 -30.78 -22.52 9.15
CA LEU A 25 -31.49 -22.81 7.90
C LEU A 25 -31.61 -24.34 7.68
N PRO A 26 -32.58 -24.78 6.85
CA PRO A 26 -32.65 -26.16 6.38
C PRO A 26 -31.33 -26.62 5.74
N VAL A 27 -30.93 -27.87 5.99
CA VAL A 27 -29.60 -28.41 5.64
C VAL A 27 -29.29 -28.23 4.16
N GLU A 28 -30.27 -28.46 3.30
CA GLU A 28 -30.20 -28.34 1.85
C GLU A 28 -29.92 -26.90 1.36
N ARG A 29 -30.23 -25.88 2.17
CA ARG A 29 -29.99 -24.46 1.83
C ARG A 29 -28.68 -23.91 2.37
N ARG A 30 -28.06 -24.56 3.37
CA ARG A 30 -26.87 -24.03 4.08
C ARG A 30 -25.69 -23.82 3.14
N GLY A 31 -25.45 -24.78 2.25
CA GLY A 31 -24.33 -24.74 1.30
C GLY A 31 -24.42 -23.60 0.29
N ALA A 32 -25.61 -23.34 -0.24
CA ALA A 32 -25.84 -22.20 -1.12
C ALA A 32 -25.74 -20.87 -0.34
N ALA A 33 -26.37 -20.80 0.84
CA ALA A 33 -26.37 -19.59 1.66
C ALA A 33 -24.95 -19.15 2.06
N ILE A 34 -24.07 -20.07 2.44
CA ILE A 34 -22.68 -19.70 2.79
C ILE A 34 -21.90 -19.22 1.56
N ARG A 35 -22.12 -19.81 0.38
CA ARG A 35 -21.48 -19.34 -0.86
C ARG A 35 -21.93 -17.93 -1.22
N TYR A 36 -23.23 -17.62 -1.09
CA TYR A 36 -23.72 -16.27 -1.30
C TYR A 36 -23.17 -15.27 -0.28
N ALA A 37 -22.99 -15.68 0.99
CA ALA A 37 -22.34 -14.84 1.99
C ALA A 37 -20.86 -14.59 1.67
N LEU A 38 -20.13 -15.58 1.14
CA LEU A 38 -18.75 -15.38 0.68
C LEU A 38 -18.70 -14.44 -0.52
N LEU A 39 -19.55 -14.63 -1.53
CA LEU A 39 -19.58 -13.81 -2.74
C LEU A 39 -20.01 -12.37 -2.47
N GLY A 40 -21.05 -12.18 -1.66
CA GLY A 40 -21.46 -10.84 -1.25
C GLY A 40 -20.41 -10.16 -0.38
N GLY A 41 -19.73 -10.91 0.48
CA GLY A 41 -18.63 -10.40 1.30
C GLY A 41 -17.45 -9.97 0.43
N ALA A 42 -17.08 -10.78 -0.56
CA ALA A 42 -16.07 -10.42 -1.56
C ALA A 42 -16.45 -9.15 -2.32
N ALA A 43 -17.70 -9.04 -2.79
CA ALA A 43 -18.17 -7.87 -3.53
C ALA A 43 -18.11 -6.58 -2.67
N LEU A 44 -18.58 -6.65 -1.43
CA LEU A 44 -18.49 -5.52 -0.49
C LEU A 44 -17.03 -5.20 -0.14
N GLY A 45 -16.19 -6.23 0.01
CA GLY A 45 -14.76 -6.07 0.23
C GLY A 45 -14.03 -5.42 -0.95
N THR A 46 -14.53 -5.50 -2.18
CA THR A 46 -13.95 -4.81 -3.34
C THR A 46 -14.49 -3.39 -3.52
N LEU A 47 -15.67 -3.09 -2.95
CA LEU A 47 -16.40 -1.86 -3.23
C LEU A 47 -15.58 -0.56 -3.01
N PRO A 48 -14.78 -0.40 -1.93
CA PRO A 48 -14.00 0.82 -1.73
C PRO A 48 -13.00 1.12 -2.84
N ASP A 49 -12.32 0.08 -3.35
CA ASP A 49 -11.30 0.17 -4.40
C ASP A 49 -11.89 0.49 -5.79
N LEU A 50 -13.22 0.47 -5.98
CA LEU A 50 -13.84 0.90 -7.24
C LEU A 50 -13.67 2.40 -7.50
N ASP A 51 -13.16 3.16 -6.53
CA ASP A 51 -12.78 4.57 -6.71
C ASP A 51 -11.66 4.78 -7.74
N VAL A 52 -10.93 3.74 -8.13
CA VAL A 52 -9.96 3.79 -9.25
C VAL A 52 -10.62 4.03 -10.61
N MET A 53 -11.94 3.85 -10.71
CA MET A 53 -12.72 4.16 -11.91
C MET A 53 -13.13 5.64 -11.97
N ILE A 54 -12.92 6.40 -10.90
CA ILE A 54 -13.21 7.83 -10.84
C ILE A 54 -11.96 8.58 -11.31
N ASP A 55 -12.11 9.40 -12.34
CA ASP A 55 -11.09 10.36 -12.75
C ASP A 55 -11.29 11.67 -11.97
N TYR A 56 -10.27 12.05 -11.20
CA TYR A 56 -10.27 13.26 -10.39
C TYR A 56 -9.68 14.49 -11.13
N GLY A 57 -9.31 14.35 -12.40
CA GLY A 57 -8.87 15.44 -13.27
C GLY A 57 -7.43 15.27 -13.74
N ASP A 58 -6.48 15.29 -12.80
CA ASP A 58 -5.04 15.16 -13.08
C ASP A 58 -4.38 13.98 -12.36
N ALA A 59 -3.10 13.71 -12.65
CA ALA A 59 -2.40 12.55 -12.09
C ALA A 59 -2.17 12.64 -10.57
N VAL A 60 -1.96 13.84 -10.02
CA VAL A 60 -1.77 14.07 -8.58
C VAL A 60 -3.09 13.95 -7.84
N ALA A 61 -4.17 14.49 -8.39
CA ALA A 61 -5.52 14.34 -7.86
C ALA A 61 -5.92 12.86 -7.84
N ASN A 62 -5.76 12.15 -8.96
CA ASN A 62 -6.02 10.71 -9.05
C ASN A 62 -5.22 9.90 -8.02
N TYR A 63 -3.96 10.25 -7.78
CA TYR A 63 -3.12 9.60 -6.77
C TYR A 63 -3.54 9.92 -5.34
N THR A 64 -3.84 11.18 -5.03
CA THR A 64 -4.03 11.62 -3.63
C THR A 64 -5.48 11.53 -3.15
N HIS A 65 -6.45 11.46 -4.07
CA HIS A 65 -7.87 11.23 -3.74
C HIS A 65 -8.26 9.76 -3.72
N HIS A 66 -7.48 8.87 -4.36
CA HIS A 66 -7.60 7.43 -4.14
C HIS A 66 -7.38 7.12 -2.65
N ARG A 67 -8.21 6.23 -2.10
CA ARG A 67 -8.29 5.98 -0.64
C ARG A 67 -8.68 7.20 0.19
N GLY A 68 -9.44 8.10 -0.43
CA GLY A 68 -10.09 9.25 0.18
C GLY A 68 -11.47 8.90 0.74
N PHE A 69 -12.51 9.55 0.23
CA PHE A 69 -13.89 9.41 0.71
C PHE A 69 -14.42 7.96 0.64
N SER A 70 -14.02 7.21 -0.38
CA SER A 70 -14.37 5.81 -0.63
C SER A 70 -13.89 4.86 0.47
N HIS A 71 -12.86 5.25 1.23
CA HIS A 71 -12.21 4.47 2.28
C HIS A 71 -12.43 5.08 3.69
N SER A 72 -13.26 6.12 3.78
CA SER A 72 -13.58 6.79 5.03
C SER A 72 -14.43 5.89 5.94
N LEU A 73 -14.01 5.74 7.20
CA LEU A 73 -14.78 5.02 8.21
C LEU A 73 -16.17 5.64 8.44
N PRO A 74 -16.33 6.97 8.55
CA PRO A 74 -17.64 7.63 8.57
C PRO A 74 -18.53 7.27 7.36
N VAL A 75 -18.01 7.40 6.14
CA VAL A 75 -18.78 7.17 4.91
C VAL A 75 -19.19 5.70 4.80
N LEU A 76 -18.22 4.79 4.94
CA LEU A 76 -18.45 3.35 4.87
C LEU A 76 -19.28 2.83 6.06
N GLY A 77 -19.18 3.47 7.22
CA GLY A 77 -20.00 3.18 8.39
C GLY A 77 -21.48 3.45 8.13
N LEU A 78 -21.80 4.64 7.62
CA LEU A 78 -23.16 5.02 7.24
C LEU A 78 -23.68 4.14 6.10
N LEU A 79 -22.86 3.91 5.06
CA LEU A 79 -23.21 3.05 3.94
C LEU A 79 -23.50 1.60 4.40
N GLY A 80 -22.66 1.05 5.27
CA GLY A 80 -22.82 -0.31 5.80
C GLY A 80 -24.10 -0.47 6.62
N ILE A 81 -24.45 0.52 7.45
CA ILE A 81 -25.71 0.54 8.20
C ILE A 81 -26.89 0.61 7.23
N LEU A 82 -26.87 1.52 6.26
CA LEU A 82 -27.92 1.69 5.27
C LEU A 82 -28.15 0.40 4.46
N LEU A 83 -27.09 -0.18 3.90
CA LEU A 83 -27.17 -1.41 3.11
C LEU A 83 -27.71 -2.58 3.93
N GLY A 84 -27.19 -2.78 5.15
CA GLY A 84 -27.68 -3.85 6.01
C GLY A 84 -29.14 -3.67 6.45
N TRP A 85 -29.57 -2.42 6.68
CA TRP A 85 -30.97 -2.08 6.93
C TRP A 85 -31.84 -2.37 5.72
N LEU A 86 -31.44 -1.98 4.50
CA LEU A 86 -32.15 -2.28 3.26
C LEU A 86 -32.27 -3.79 3.03
N LEU A 87 -31.19 -4.55 3.21
CA LEU A 87 -31.20 -6.01 3.08
C LEU A 87 -32.16 -6.66 4.09
N ALA A 88 -32.30 -6.10 5.28
CA ALA A 88 -33.23 -6.61 6.29
C ALA A 88 -34.71 -6.44 5.91
N HIS A 89 -35.03 -5.54 4.97
CA HIS A 89 -36.39 -5.38 4.43
C HIS A 89 -36.72 -6.40 3.34
N LEU A 90 -35.73 -7.13 2.82
CA LEU A 90 -35.95 -8.19 1.85
C LEU A 90 -36.51 -9.43 2.57
N PRO A 91 -37.74 -9.91 2.25
CA PRO A 91 -38.36 -11.03 2.97
C PRO A 91 -37.52 -12.30 3.00
N ARG A 92 -36.70 -12.52 1.96
CA ARG A 92 -35.80 -13.68 1.85
C ARG A 92 -34.60 -13.62 2.80
N LEU A 93 -34.18 -12.43 3.22
CA LEU A 93 -33.02 -12.22 4.09
C LEU A 93 -33.41 -11.83 5.52
N ALA A 94 -34.63 -11.33 5.74
CA ALA A 94 -35.15 -10.98 7.06
C ALA A 94 -34.92 -12.06 8.15
N PRO A 95 -35.07 -13.38 7.87
CA PRO A 95 -34.78 -14.43 8.85
C PRO A 95 -33.32 -14.48 9.34
N LEU A 96 -32.37 -13.90 8.60
CA LEU A 96 -30.96 -13.83 9.00
C LEU A 96 -30.71 -12.83 10.14
N GLY A 97 -31.67 -11.94 10.38
CA GLY A 97 -31.69 -10.95 11.46
C GLY A 97 -31.07 -9.62 11.05
N ARG A 98 -31.82 -8.53 11.28
CA ARG A 98 -31.43 -7.14 10.92
C ARG A 98 -30.05 -6.75 11.44
N GLY A 99 -29.78 -6.97 12.73
CA GLY A 99 -28.49 -6.61 13.33
C GLY A 99 -27.31 -7.35 12.69
N ARG A 100 -27.53 -8.59 12.22
CA ARG A 100 -26.50 -9.39 11.57
C ARG A 100 -26.25 -8.95 10.13
N LEU A 101 -27.30 -8.58 9.39
CA LEU A 101 -27.16 -8.00 8.05
C LEU A 101 -26.43 -6.65 8.09
N ILE A 102 -26.74 -5.81 9.08
CA ILE A 102 -25.98 -4.59 9.37
C ILE A 102 -24.52 -4.92 9.69
N ALA A 103 -24.26 -5.84 10.62
CA ALA A 103 -22.89 -6.23 10.96
C ALA A 103 -22.12 -6.77 9.76
N TYR A 104 -22.77 -7.55 8.87
CA TYR A 104 -22.15 -8.08 7.67
C TYR A 104 -21.73 -6.98 6.69
N CYS A 105 -22.65 -6.07 6.35
CA CYS A 105 -22.32 -4.96 5.46
C CYS A 105 -21.26 -4.04 6.07
N LEU A 106 -21.45 -3.68 7.34
CA LEU A 106 -20.54 -2.81 8.06
C LEU A 106 -19.13 -3.38 8.16
N LEU A 107 -18.98 -4.63 8.60
CA LEU A 107 -17.66 -5.23 8.81
C LEU A 107 -16.95 -5.49 7.48
N CYS A 108 -17.64 -6.00 6.45
CA CYS A 108 -17.02 -6.20 5.13
C CYS A 108 -16.48 -4.88 4.54
N LEU A 109 -17.21 -3.77 4.72
CA LEU A 109 -16.77 -2.46 4.24
C LEU A 109 -15.66 -1.85 5.10
N ILE A 110 -15.77 -1.90 6.44
CA ILE A 110 -14.81 -1.25 7.34
C ILE A 110 -13.48 -2.00 7.42
N THR A 111 -13.45 -3.33 7.33
CA THR A 111 -12.18 -4.07 7.42
C THR A 111 -11.24 -3.77 6.25
N HIS A 112 -11.77 -3.35 5.10
CA HIS A 112 -10.98 -2.98 3.93
C HIS A 112 -10.03 -1.80 4.20
N PRO A 113 -10.52 -0.58 4.52
CA PRO A 113 -9.66 0.57 4.75
C PRO A 113 -8.81 0.41 6.01
N LEU A 114 -9.29 -0.36 7.01
CA LEU A 114 -8.48 -0.71 8.17
C LEU A 114 -7.25 -1.53 7.76
N LEU A 115 -7.38 -2.52 6.87
CA LEU A 115 -6.23 -3.26 6.34
C LEU A 115 -5.32 -2.35 5.52
N ASP A 116 -5.89 -1.45 4.71
CA ASP A 116 -5.10 -0.53 3.90
C ASP A 116 -4.21 0.39 4.73
N ALA A 117 -4.66 0.79 5.91
CA ALA A 117 -3.87 1.55 6.86
C ALA A 117 -2.62 0.82 7.34
N PHE A 118 -2.54 -0.52 7.23
CA PHE A 118 -1.32 -1.29 7.52
C PHE A 118 -0.27 -1.21 6.41
N THR A 119 -0.63 -0.70 5.23
CA THR A 119 0.28 -0.56 4.08
C THR A 119 0.91 0.83 4.02
N THR A 120 1.94 0.99 3.17
CA THR A 120 2.69 2.26 3.03
C THR A 120 1.91 3.39 2.35
N TYR A 121 0.92 3.08 1.50
CA TYR A 121 0.29 4.04 0.57
C TYR A 121 -0.31 5.27 1.28
N GLY A 122 -1.04 5.05 2.38
CA GLY A 122 -1.79 6.08 3.08
C GLY A 122 -3.30 5.98 2.83
N THR A 123 -4.11 6.01 3.90
CA THR A 123 -5.57 5.91 3.80
C THR A 123 -6.24 6.99 4.64
N GLN A 124 -7.16 7.75 4.05
CA GLN A 124 -7.85 8.85 4.72
C GLN A 124 -9.04 8.34 5.55
N LEU A 125 -8.75 7.57 6.61
CA LEU A 125 -9.76 6.92 7.44
C LEU A 125 -10.81 7.87 8.03
N LEU A 126 -10.43 9.13 8.26
CA LEU A 126 -11.27 10.15 8.87
C LEU A 126 -11.71 11.23 7.86
N TRP A 127 -11.67 10.99 6.55
CA TRP A 127 -12.26 11.93 5.61
C TRP A 127 -13.76 12.15 5.95
N PRO A 128 -14.31 13.38 5.93
CA PRO A 128 -13.75 14.62 5.36
C PRO A 128 -12.96 15.49 6.34
N TRP A 129 -12.66 15.02 7.56
CA TRP A 129 -11.82 15.80 8.47
C TRP A 129 -10.40 15.95 7.91
N PRO A 130 -9.73 17.11 8.14
CA PRO A 130 -8.42 17.42 7.56
C PRO A 130 -7.29 16.68 8.30
N SER A 131 -7.28 15.35 8.23
CA SER A 131 -6.22 14.49 8.77
C SER A 131 -5.32 13.98 7.65
N ARG A 132 -4.01 13.86 7.90
CA ARG A 132 -3.11 13.17 6.98
C ARG A 132 -3.51 11.70 6.80
N PRO A 133 -3.27 11.10 5.62
CA PRO A 133 -3.51 9.68 5.40
C PRO A 133 -2.75 8.80 6.40
N VAL A 134 -3.42 7.80 6.96
CA VAL A 134 -2.83 6.85 7.90
C VAL A 134 -2.03 5.80 7.13
N SER A 135 -0.78 5.59 7.53
CA SER A 135 0.14 4.62 6.93
C SER A 135 1.02 4.02 8.03
N LEU A 136 0.67 2.82 8.49
CA LEU A 136 1.45 2.08 9.49
C LEU A 136 2.64 1.36 8.84
N ALA A 137 2.62 1.13 7.52
CA ALA A 137 3.72 0.54 6.76
C ALA A 137 4.30 -0.74 7.38
N SER A 138 3.46 -1.61 7.92
CA SER A 138 3.87 -2.84 8.63
C SER A 138 3.72 -4.11 7.79
N ILE A 139 3.00 -4.05 6.67
CA ILE A 139 2.89 -5.12 5.68
C ILE A 139 3.06 -4.56 4.27
N PHE A 140 3.52 -5.41 3.35
CA PHE A 140 3.57 -5.05 1.94
C PHE A 140 2.18 -5.16 1.29
N ILE A 141 1.94 -4.41 0.20
CA ILE A 141 0.64 -4.34 -0.48
C ILE A 141 0.19 -5.71 -1.03
N ILE A 142 1.14 -6.58 -1.40
CA ILE A 142 0.89 -7.96 -1.85
C ILE A 142 1.64 -8.90 -0.91
N ASP A 143 1.00 -9.36 0.16
CA ASP A 143 1.64 -10.21 1.17
C ASP A 143 0.99 -11.61 1.22
N PRO A 144 1.65 -12.65 0.66
CA PRO A 144 1.11 -14.00 0.63
C PRO A 144 0.82 -14.58 2.02
N LEU A 145 1.59 -14.22 3.05
CA LEU A 145 1.39 -14.77 4.41
C LEU A 145 0.13 -14.22 5.07
N TYR A 146 -0.28 -13.00 4.71
CA TYR A 146 -1.58 -12.46 5.09
C TYR A 146 -2.73 -13.10 4.29
N THR A 147 -2.56 -13.26 2.97
CA THR A 147 -3.66 -13.59 2.05
C THR A 147 -3.97 -15.09 1.97
N LEU A 148 -2.95 -15.95 2.02
CA LEU A 148 -3.12 -17.40 1.84
C LEU A 148 -4.04 -18.04 2.89
N PRO A 149 -3.97 -17.73 4.20
CA PRO A 149 -4.91 -18.28 5.18
C PRO A 149 -6.38 -17.96 4.84
N LEU A 150 -6.66 -16.73 4.39
CA LEU A 150 -8.00 -16.30 3.98
C LEU A 150 -8.45 -17.01 2.71
N LEU A 151 -7.57 -17.08 1.70
CA LEU A 151 -7.85 -17.73 0.43
C LEU A 151 -8.13 -19.22 0.61
N ILE A 152 -7.27 -19.93 1.33
CA ILE A 152 -7.38 -21.38 1.55
C ILE A 152 -8.67 -21.70 2.30
N THR A 153 -8.94 -20.99 3.41
CA THR A 153 -10.13 -21.24 4.21
C THR A 153 -11.40 -20.83 3.47
N GLY A 154 -11.40 -19.69 2.78
CA GLY A 154 -12.51 -19.22 1.95
C GLY A 154 -12.84 -20.19 0.82
N LEU A 155 -11.84 -20.65 0.06
CA LEU A 155 -12.03 -21.60 -1.03
C LEU A 155 -12.50 -22.96 -0.53
N TRP A 156 -11.94 -23.45 0.59
CA TRP A 156 -12.40 -24.70 1.20
C TRP A 156 -13.88 -24.63 1.59
N VAL A 157 -14.29 -23.54 2.24
CA VAL A 157 -15.69 -23.33 2.64
C VAL A 157 -16.59 -23.15 1.43
N ALA A 158 -16.13 -22.44 0.40
CA ALA A 158 -16.84 -22.31 -0.86
C ALA A 158 -17.08 -23.69 -1.48
N ILE A 159 -16.08 -24.57 -1.55
CA ILE A 159 -16.20 -25.91 -2.14
C ILE A 159 -17.12 -26.81 -1.30
N ARG A 160 -16.88 -26.89 0.01
CA ARG A 160 -17.59 -27.82 0.91
C ARG A 160 -18.98 -27.36 1.31
N GLY A 161 -19.30 -26.06 1.18
CA GLY A 161 -20.60 -25.50 1.57
C GLY A 161 -20.84 -25.49 3.08
N HIS A 162 -19.79 -25.59 3.89
CA HIS A 162 -19.90 -25.54 5.35
C HIS A 162 -18.73 -24.76 5.94
N ALA A 163 -18.99 -23.71 6.72
CA ALA A 163 -17.94 -22.84 7.26
C ALA A 163 -17.19 -23.46 8.47
N GLY A 164 -17.89 -24.23 9.31
CA GLY A 164 -17.33 -24.72 10.57
C GLY A 164 -16.75 -23.58 11.42
N ARG A 165 -15.47 -23.73 11.79
CA ARG A 165 -14.62 -22.68 12.40
C ARG A 165 -13.54 -22.15 11.45
N LEU A 166 -13.47 -22.63 10.20
CA LEU A 166 -12.32 -22.41 9.32
C LEU A 166 -12.15 -20.96 8.89
N LEU A 167 -13.25 -20.25 8.58
CA LEU A 167 -13.15 -18.81 8.27
C LEU A 167 -12.60 -18.01 9.45
N VAL A 168 -12.99 -18.37 10.67
CA VAL A 168 -12.47 -17.75 11.90
C VAL A 168 -10.98 -18.08 12.08
N THR A 169 -10.56 -19.32 11.81
CA THR A 169 -9.14 -19.69 11.82
C THR A 169 -8.33 -18.88 10.81
N GLY A 170 -8.82 -18.74 9.57
CA GLY A 170 -8.16 -17.92 8.54
C GLY A 170 -8.02 -16.47 8.97
N LEU A 171 -9.10 -15.87 9.45
CA LEU A 171 -9.11 -14.50 9.99
C LEU A 171 -8.15 -14.34 11.18
N MET A 172 -8.11 -15.31 12.09
CA MET A 172 -7.24 -15.28 13.26
C MET A 172 -5.76 -15.35 12.87
N LEU A 173 -5.39 -16.26 11.95
CA LEU A 173 -4.02 -16.38 11.45
C LEU A 173 -3.57 -15.09 10.74
N SER A 174 -4.40 -14.53 9.86
CA SER A 174 -4.09 -13.28 9.17
C SER A 174 -4.03 -12.09 10.13
N SER A 175 -4.88 -12.05 11.17
CA SER A 175 -4.84 -11.00 12.19
C SER A 175 -3.60 -11.11 13.09
N LEU A 176 -3.19 -12.32 13.46
CA LEU A 176 -1.93 -12.56 14.18
C LEU A 176 -0.74 -12.12 13.33
N TYR A 177 -0.78 -12.35 12.02
CA TYR A 177 0.25 -11.89 11.10
C TYR A 177 0.34 -10.35 11.01
N LEU A 178 -0.79 -9.63 11.04
CA LEU A 178 -0.76 -8.16 11.17
C LEU A 178 -0.09 -7.71 12.48
N GLY A 179 -0.40 -8.38 13.59
CA GLY A 179 0.24 -8.14 14.88
C GLY A 179 1.75 -8.40 14.82
N TRP A 180 2.17 -9.48 14.18
CA TRP A 180 3.58 -9.76 13.90
C TRP A 180 4.24 -8.64 13.07
N GLY A 181 3.60 -8.18 11.99
CA GLY A 181 4.14 -7.08 11.16
C GLY A 181 4.39 -5.80 11.97
N LEU A 182 3.47 -5.43 12.86
CA LEU A 182 3.67 -4.30 13.77
C LEU A 182 4.82 -4.54 14.76
N ALA A 183 4.92 -5.74 15.34
CA ALA A 183 6.00 -6.10 16.26
C ALA A 183 7.36 -6.10 15.56
N ALA A 184 7.47 -6.70 14.37
CA ALA A 184 8.68 -6.72 13.55
C ALA A 184 9.11 -5.31 13.14
N LYS A 185 8.16 -4.45 12.75
CA LYS A 185 8.43 -3.02 12.48
C LYS A 185 9.03 -2.33 13.71
N SER A 186 8.35 -2.43 14.86
CA SER A 186 8.81 -1.80 16.11
C SER A 186 10.17 -2.33 16.54
N TRP A 187 10.43 -3.61 16.32
CA TRP A 187 11.72 -4.24 16.59
C TRP A 187 12.83 -3.66 15.71
N VAL A 188 12.62 -3.59 14.39
CA VAL A 188 13.59 -3.00 13.46
C VAL A 188 13.83 -1.52 13.76
N GLU A 189 12.78 -0.75 14.06
CA GLU A 189 12.89 0.66 14.46
C GLU A 189 13.76 0.84 15.70
N HIS A 190 13.54 0.00 16.73
CA HIS A 190 14.31 0.04 17.97
C HIS A 190 15.78 -0.31 17.73
N ARG A 191 16.05 -1.39 16.99
CA ARG A 191 17.41 -1.89 16.70
C ARG A 191 18.21 -0.95 15.81
N MET A 192 17.55 -0.23 14.90
CA MET A 192 18.19 0.75 14.02
C MET A 192 18.41 2.11 14.68
N ALA A 193 17.76 2.41 15.81
CA ALA A 193 17.91 3.72 16.46
C ALA A 193 19.37 4.07 16.83
N PRO A 194 20.19 3.16 17.41
CA PRO A 194 21.61 3.42 17.68
C PRO A 194 22.44 3.60 16.40
N VAL A 195 22.18 2.80 15.35
CA VAL A 195 22.86 2.92 14.04
C VAL A 195 22.63 4.32 13.47
N LEU A 196 21.36 4.75 13.44
CA LEU A 196 20.98 6.05 12.92
C LEU A 196 21.55 7.19 13.78
N ALA A 197 21.57 7.05 15.11
CA ALA A 197 22.17 8.04 16.01
C ALA A 197 23.67 8.19 15.78
N SER A 198 24.40 7.08 15.60
CA SER A 198 25.85 7.10 15.33
C SER A 198 26.22 7.81 14.03
N GLN A 199 25.29 7.86 13.07
CA GLN A 199 25.45 8.56 11.79
C GLN A 199 24.84 9.97 11.77
N GLY A 200 24.40 10.49 12.93
CA GLY A 200 23.84 11.84 13.04
C GLY A 200 22.38 11.99 12.62
N PHE A 201 21.65 10.88 12.46
CA PHE A 201 20.25 10.86 12.02
C PHE A 201 19.22 10.70 13.16
N THR A 202 19.60 11.02 14.40
CA THR A 202 18.76 10.83 15.61
C THR A 202 17.35 11.40 15.46
N ASN A 203 17.22 12.62 14.94
CA ASN A 203 15.94 13.34 14.81
C ASN A 203 15.43 13.44 13.37
N ALA A 204 16.11 12.77 12.42
CA ALA A 204 15.70 12.81 11.03
C ALA A 204 14.41 11.98 10.83
N PRO A 205 13.45 12.46 10.01
CA PRO A 205 12.28 11.68 9.65
C PRO A 205 12.68 10.33 9.04
N ARG A 206 12.07 9.26 9.53
CA ARG A 206 12.37 7.90 9.11
C ARG A 206 11.11 7.10 8.81
N MET A 207 11.20 6.26 7.80
CA MET A 207 10.19 5.26 7.45
C MET A 207 10.82 3.88 7.56
N VAL A 208 10.15 2.98 8.26
CA VAL A 208 10.50 1.56 8.33
C VAL A 208 9.35 0.77 7.75
N GLN A 209 9.64 -0.02 6.71
CA GLN A 209 8.62 -0.76 5.97
C GLN A 209 9.18 -2.06 5.39
N PRO A 210 8.35 -3.10 5.25
CA PRO A 210 8.80 -4.38 4.72
C PRO A 210 9.09 -4.27 3.21
N THR A 211 10.00 -5.13 2.75
CA THR A 211 10.24 -5.33 1.32
C THR A 211 9.15 -6.21 0.70
N PRO A 212 9.02 -6.26 -0.65
CA PRO A 212 7.99 -7.03 -1.31
C PRO A 212 7.87 -8.49 -0.84
N PHE A 213 6.62 -8.93 -0.65
CA PHE A 213 6.22 -10.33 -0.40
C PHE A 213 6.70 -10.99 0.90
N ASN A 214 7.24 -10.23 1.86
CA ASN A 214 7.75 -10.80 3.11
C ASN A 214 7.71 -9.80 4.28
N SER A 215 7.91 -10.30 5.50
CA SER A 215 8.05 -9.49 6.73
C SER A 215 9.41 -9.70 7.42
N LEU A 216 10.41 -10.23 6.71
CA LEU A 216 11.73 -10.57 7.25
C LEU A 216 12.82 -9.58 6.87
N LEU A 217 12.70 -8.92 5.71
CA LEU A 217 13.61 -7.89 5.24
C LEU A 217 12.87 -6.57 5.11
N TRP A 218 13.45 -5.53 5.71
CA TRP A 218 12.87 -4.22 5.88
C TRP A 218 13.75 -3.15 5.23
N ARG A 219 13.10 -2.16 4.61
CA ARG A 219 13.75 -0.93 4.15
C ARG A 219 13.59 0.14 5.23
N VAL A 220 14.72 0.68 5.66
CA VAL A 220 14.77 1.86 6.53
C VAL A 220 15.19 3.03 5.67
N SER A 221 14.33 4.03 5.55
CA SER A 221 14.58 5.25 4.78
C SER A 221 14.61 6.45 5.71
N VAL A 222 15.65 7.25 5.61
CA VAL A 222 15.82 8.52 6.34
C VAL A 222 15.89 9.66 5.35
N VAL A 223 15.14 10.73 5.60
CA VAL A 223 15.12 11.91 4.72
C VAL A 223 15.83 13.07 5.40
N THR A 224 16.77 13.69 4.68
CA THR A 224 17.42 14.95 5.07
C THR A 224 17.15 16.03 4.02
N PRO A 225 17.51 17.30 4.27
CA PRO A 225 17.43 18.33 3.24
C PRO A 225 18.27 18.01 1.99
N LEU A 226 19.40 17.31 2.14
CA LEU A 226 20.37 17.13 1.06
C LEU A 226 20.34 15.74 0.40
N ALA A 227 19.83 14.73 1.07
CA ALA A 227 19.78 13.36 0.56
C ALA A 227 18.68 12.50 1.23
N ASP A 228 18.20 11.50 0.51
CA ASP A 228 17.53 10.33 1.10
C ASP A 228 18.60 9.26 1.38
N HIS A 229 18.51 8.61 2.54
CA HIS A 229 19.41 7.54 2.95
C HIS A 229 18.60 6.25 3.14
N GLU A 230 19.10 5.12 2.62
CA GLU A 230 18.42 3.84 2.75
C GLU A 230 19.32 2.71 3.23
N TRP A 231 18.75 1.85 4.09
CA TRP A 231 19.33 0.59 4.53
C TRP A 231 18.36 -0.56 4.26
N MET A 232 18.91 -1.75 4.04
CA MET A 232 18.18 -3.01 3.99
C MET A 232 18.51 -3.82 5.25
N VAL A 233 17.50 -4.08 6.07
CA VAL A 233 17.65 -4.60 7.44
C VAL A 233 16.87 -5.89 7.59
N GLY A 234 17.54 -6.96 7.99
CA GLY A 234 16.90 -8.23 8.35
C GLY A 234 16.39 -8.17 9.78
N VAL A 235 15.22 -8.76 10.04
CA VAL A 235 14.65 -8.85 11.40
C VAL A 235 15.60 -9.54 12.39
N PHE A 236 16.42 -10.47 11.90
CA PHE A 236 17.33 -11.30 12.69
C PHE A 236 18.80 -10.87 12.64
N ASP A 237 19.10 -9.67 12.12
CA ASP A 237 20.47 -9.18 12.07
C ASP A 237 21.04 -8.95 13.48
N SER A 238 22.29 -9.37 13.70
CA SER A 238 23.05 -9.07 14.91
C SER A 238 23.43 -7.59 14.98
N ASP A 239 23.77 -7.08 16.17
CA ASP A 239 24.16 -5.67 16.33
C ASP A 239 25.41 -5.32 15.50
N GLU A 240 26.36 -6.24 15.39
CA GLU A 240 27.54 -6.10 14.54
C GLU A 240 27.16 -5.98 13.06
N GLN A 241 26.24 -6.84 12.59
CA GLN A 241 25.76 -6.80 11.21
C GLN A 241 25.03 -5.49 10.91
N LEU A 242 24.22 -4.98 11.85
CA LEU A 242 23.52 -3.70 11.71
C LEU A 242 24.48 -2.52 11.53
N MET A 243 25.59 -2.50 12.27
CA MET A 243 26.62 -1.46 12.14
C MET A 243 27.41 -1.56 10.82
N ALA A 244 27.48 -2.76 10.24
CA ALA A 244 28.16 -3.03 8.97
C ALA A 244 27.28 -2.84 7.71
N LEU A 245 25.98 -2.52 7.87
CA LEU A 245 25.08 -2.36 6.73
C LEU A 245 25.52 -1.21 5.81
N ALA A 246 25.51 -1.47 4.49
CA ALA A 246 25.76 -0.45 3.51
C ALA A 246 24.59 0.55 3.46
N ARG A 247 24.92 1.83 3.57
CA ARG A 247 23.99 2.93 3.33
C ARG A 247 23.96 3.26 1.84
N ARG A 248 22.76 3.44 1.29
CA ARG A 248 22.56 3.96 -0.07
C ARG A 248 22.08 5.41 0.01
N ASP A 249 22.82 6.31 -0.63
CA ASP A 249 22.57 7.75 -0.59
C ASP A 249 22.00 8.22 -1.93
N PHE A 250 20.90 8.97 -1.88
CA PHE A 250 20.25 9.55 -3.05
C PHE A 250 20.18 11.08 -2.88
N PRO A 251 21.03 11.84 -3.59
CA PRO A 251 21.05 13.29 -3.49
C PRO A 251 19.69 13.91 -3.80
N ARG A 252 19.29 14.89 -3.00
CA ARG A 252 18.10 15.73 -3.21
C ARG A 252 18.51 17.08 -3.80
N GLN A 253 17.54 17.81 -4.33
CA GLN A 253 17.74 19.11 -4.94
C GLN A 253 16.85 20.14 -4.22
N PRO A 254 17.31 20.75 -3.11
CA PRO A 254 16.49 21.65 -2.29
C PRO A 254 15.86 22.80 -3.07
N ALA A 255 16.56 23.32 -4.09
CA ALA A 255 16.04 24.35 -4.97
C ALA A 255 14.80 23.86 -5.75
N LEU A 256 14.81 22.63 -6.27
CA LEU A 256 13.65 22.06 -6.93
C LEU A 256 12.52 21.78 -5.95
N ASP A 257 12.87 21.24 -4.77
CA ASP A 257 11.87 21.00 -3.72
C ASP A 257 11.15 22.31 -3.36
N ALA A 258 11.86 23.45 -3.29
CA ALA A 258 11.26 24.77 -3.06
C ALA A 258 10.27 25.17 -4.17
N GLU A 259 10.61 24.96 -5.44
CA GLU A 259 9.72 25.24 -6.59
C GLU A 259 8.46 24.39 -6.57
N VAL A 260 8.58 23.10 -6.24
CA VAL A 260 7.42 22.20 -6.04
C VAL A 260 6.45 22.79 -5.01
N GLY A 261 6.96 23.42 -3.95
CA GLY A 261 6.13 24.04 -2.92
C GLY A 261 5.26 25.20 -3.37
N LYS A 262 5.58 25.82 -4.51
CA LYS A 262 4.83 26.94 -5.07
C LYS A 262 3.63 26.48 -5.90
N LEU A 263 3.64 25.22 -6.33
CA LEU A 263 2.59 24.63 -7.16
C LEU A 263 1.50 23.99 -6.28
N GLU A 264 0.24 24.08 -6.70
CA GLU A 264 -0.91 23.50 -5.99
C GLU A 264 -0.75 21.98 -5.83
N ASP A 265 -0.47 21.28 -6.93
CA ASP A 265 -0.20 19.83 -6.93
C ASP A 265 1.00 19.46 -6.06
N GLY A 266 2.02 20.31 -6.02
CA GLY A 266 3.17 20.11 -5.15
C GLY A 266 2.82 20.24 -3.66
N GLN A 267 1.92 21.17 -3.31
CA GLN A 267 1.39 21.30 -1.94
C GLN A 267 0.49 20.10 -1.58
N ARG A 268 -0.34 19.63 -2.52
CA ARG A 268 -1.18 18.44 -2.36
C ARG A 268 -0.35 17.18 -2.11
N LEU A 269 0.69 16.95 -2.92
CA LEU A 269 1.65 15.86 -2.72
C LEU A 269 2.34 15.97 -1.36
N ARG A 270 2.80 17.16 -0.97
CA ARG A 270 3.43 17.38 0.35
C ARG A 270 2.48 17.05 1.49
N TRP A 271 1.22 17.44 1.42
CA TRP A 271 0.23 17.06 2.42
C TRP A 271 0.09 15.53 2.53
N PHE A 272 0.09 14.83 1.38
CA PHE A 272 -0.13 13.38 1.28
C PHE A 272 1.09 12.53 1.68
N ALA A 273 2.30 12.93 1.28
CA ALA A 273 3.48 12.07 1.27
C ALA A 273 4.72 12.64 1.94
N ALA A 274 4.72 13.92 2.37
CA ALA A 274 5.91 14.50 3.00
C ALA A 274 6.32 13.72 4.27
N PRO A 275 7.63 13.66 4.56
CA PRO A 275 8.75 14.26 3.82
C PRO A 275 9.31 13.39 2.68
N TYR A 276 8.67 12.29 2.31
CA TYR A 276 9.20 11.26 1.41
C TYR A 276 8.93 11.55 -0.07
N LEU A 277 9.19 12.78 -0.47
CA LEU A 277 9.08 13.25 -1.86
C LEU A 277 10.45 13.70 -2.35
N ARG A 278 10.81 13.34 -3.57
CA ARG A 278 12.06 13.81 -4.19
C ARG A 278 11.79 14.49 -5.51
N ALA A 279 12.16 15.76 -5.61
CA ALA A 279 12.11 16.49 -6.87
C ALA A 279 13.31 16.17 -7.78
N SER A 280 13.07 16.07 -9.09
CA SER A 280 14.10 15.88 -10.11
C SER A 280 13.78 16.69 -11.37
N ARG A 281 14.79 16.88 -12.22
CA ARG A 281 14.60 17.33 -13.61
C ARG A 281 14.52 16.09 -14.48
N GLU A 282 13.49 16.00 -15.30
CA GLU A 282 13.31 14.93 -16.28
C GLU A 282 13.29 15.55 -17.67
N ARG A 283 14.05 14.99 -18.61
CA ARG A 283 14.06 15.48 -19.98
C ARG A 283 13.20 14.57 -20.86
N THR A 284 12.26 15.14 -21.59
CA THR A 284 11.41 14.40 -22.52
C THR A 284 12.18 14.02 -23.78
N SER A 285 11.64 13.09 -24.57
CA SER A 285 12.19 12.75 -25.90
C SER A 285 12.20 13.95 -26.85
N GLU A 286 11.31 14.92 -26.63
CA GLU A 286 11.17 16.16 -27.40
C GLU A 286 12.12 17.27 -26.91
N GLY A 287 12.94 17.00 -25.88
CA GLY A 287 13.94 17.93 -25.36
C GLY A 287 13.43 18.89 -24.28
N GLU A 288 12.14 18.85 -23.94
CA GLU A 288 11.58 19.64 -22.85
C GLU A 288 12.13 19.18 -21.49
N THR A 289 12.25 20.11 -20.55
CA THR A 289 12.69 19.81 -19.18
C THR A 289 11.50 19.96 -18.23
N LEU A 290 11.14 18.88 -17.54
CA LEU A 290 10.02 18.81 -16.61
C LEU A 290 10.53 18.84 -15.17
N LEU A 291 9.77 19.51 -14.30
CA LEU A 291 9.87 19.40 -12.85
C LEU A 291 9.08 18.18 -12.43
N ALA A 292 9.79 17.11 -12.08
CA ALA A 292 9.21 15.86 -11.65
C ALA A 292 9.28 15.71 -10.13
N VAL A 293 8.29 15.04 -9.56
CA VAL A 293 8.24 14.67 -8.14
C VAL A 293 7.98 13.18 -8.01
N THR A 294 8.80 12.51 -7.21
CA THR A 294 8.68 11.07 -6.95
C THR A 294 8.30 10.82 -5.50
N ASP A 295 7.28 10.00 -5.26
CA ASP A 295 6.99 9.45 -3.92
C ASP A 295 7.94 8.27 -3.65
N THR A 296 8.88 8.46 -2.71
CA THR A 296 9.94 7.47 -2.42
C THR A 296 9.50 6.38 -1.45
N ARG A 297 8.30 6.51 -0.86
CA ARG A 297 7.71 5.48 0.01
C ARG A 297 7.34 4.24 -0.79
N LEU A 298 6.86 4.42 -2.01
CA LEU A 298 6.32 3.36 -2.85
C LEU A 298 7.33 2.94 -3.92
N GLY A 299 7.64 1.65 -3.97
CA GLY A 299 8.64 1.07 -4.88
C GLY A 299 10.07 1.12 -4.33
N SER A 300 11.03 1.05 -5.24
CA SER A 300 12.47 1.11 -4.97
C SER A 300 13.16 2.02 -6.00
N PRO A 301 14.38 2.50 -5.72
CA PRO A 301 15.15 3.28 -6.68
C PRO A 301 15.20 2.62 -8.06
N GLY A 302 14.81 3.37 -9.11
CA GLY A 302 14.66 2.87 -10.49
C GLY A 302 13.26 2.31 -10.84
N TYR A 303 12.47 1.91 -9.83
CA TYR A 303 11.17 1.26 -9.99
C TYR A 303 10.06 1.97 -9.20
N HIS A 304 10.18 3.28 -8.96
CA HIS A 304 9.13 4.05 -8.30
C HIS A 304 7.93 4.23 -9.24
N PRO A 305 6.73 3.70 -8.88
CA PRO A 305 5.57 3.75 -9.75
C PRO A 305 4.87 5.12 -9.76
N PHE A 306 5.10 5.95 -8.74
CA PHE A 306 4.44 7.24 -8.56
C PHE A 306 5.45 8.37 -8.74
N ARG A 307 5.55 8.79 -10.00
CA ARG A 307 6.36 9.90 -10.49
C ARG A 307 5.44 10.84 -11.24
N PHE A 308 5.50 12.12 -10.95
CA PHE A 308 4.56 13.11 -11.50
C PHE A 308 5.34 14.28 -12.09
N ALA A 309 5.01 14.69 -13.31
CA ALA A 309 5.45 15.96 -13.87
C ALA A 309 4.46 17.05 -13.46
N LEU A 310 4.96 18.13 -12.86
CA LEU A 310 4.13 19.22 -12.32
C LEU A 310 4.29 20.54 -13.10
N ALA A 311 5.47 20.76 -13.66
CA ALA A 311 5.78 21.98 -14.39
C ALA A 311 6.76 21.69 -15.52
N ARG A 312 6.78 22.56 -16.53
CA ARG A 312 7.80 22.58 -17.59
C ARG A 312 8.70 23.79 -17.43
N GLN A 313 9.96 23.62 -17.80
CA GLN A 313 10.92 24.71 -17.80
C GLN A 313 10.82 25.48 -19.12
N THR A 314 10.63 26.80 -19.04
CA THR A 314 10.60 27.68 -20.20
C THR A 314 12.01 27.95 -20.75
N SER A 315 12.10 28.58 -21.91
CA SER A 315 13.37 29.05 -22.50
C SER A 315 14.13 30.03 -21.59
N THR A 316 13.41 30.78 -20.73
CA THR A 316 13.97 31.70 -19.73
C THR A 316 14.40 31.01 -18.43
N ARG A 317 14.37 29.66 -18.38
CA ARG A 317 14.68 28.81 -17.21
C ARG A 317 13.69 28.92 -16.05
N GLU A 318 12.54 29.53 -16.25
CA GLU A 318 11.47 29.61 -15.26
C GLU A 318 10.59 28.35 -15.30
N TRP A 319 9.96 28.02 -14.18
CA TRP A 319 9.01 26.91 -14.11
C TRP A 319 7.60 27.41 -14.35
N HIS A 320 6.93 26.82 -15.35
CA HIS A 320 5.52 27.07 -15.62
C HIS A 320 4.73 25.80 -15.33
N SER A 321 3.68 25.91 -14.52
CA SER A 321 2.81 24.77 -14.19
C SER A 321 2.28 24.11 -15.46
N LEU A 322 2.13 22.80 -15.42
CA LEU A 322 1.28 22.14 -16.40
C LEU A 322 -0.19 22.44 -16.05
N ASP A 323 -1.06 22.46 -17.05
CA ASP A 323 -2.50 22.58 -16.85
C ASP A 323 -3.02 21.38 -16.05
N ASP A 324 -2.61 20.17 -16.45
CA ASP A 324 -2.85 18.92 -15.72
C ASP A 324 -1.51 18.24 -15.44
N SER A 325 -1.26 17.86 -14.18
CA SER A 325 -0.09 17.04 -13.87
C SER A 325 -0.19 15.65 -14.50
N GLN A 326 0.96 15.13 -14.91
CA GLN A 326 1.03 13.87 -15.65
C GLN A 326 1.83 12.83 -14.89
N ARG A 327 1.36 11.59 -14.89
CA ARG A 327 2.12 10.46 -14.34
C ARG A 327 3.21 10.07 -15.33
N LEU A 328 4.46 10.16 -14.89
CA LEU A 328 5.62 9.75 -15.68
C LEU A 328 5.74 8.22 -15.71
N PRO A 329 6.27 7.65 -16.81
CA PRO A 329 6.53 6.22 -16.91
C PRO A 329 7.43 5.71 -15.78
N SER A 330 7.15 4.50 -15.32
CA SER A 330 7.97 3.76 -14.36
C SER A 330 8.39 2.43 -14.95
N GLN A 331 9.61 2.00 -14.66
CA GLN A 331 10.07 0.66 -15.04
C GLN A 331 9.31 -0.40 -14.24
N ARG A 332 8.99 -1.53 -14.89
CA ARG A 332 8.44 -2.70 -14.19
C ARG A 332 9.57 -3.38 -13.43
N VAL A 333 9.28 -3.83 -12.21
CA VAL A 333 10.23 -4.61 -11.41
C VAL A 333 10.57 -5.88 -12.18
N ASP A 334 11.86 -6.07 -12.45
CA ASP A 334 12.34 -7.25 -13.16
C ASP A 334 12.68 -8.40 -12.20
N ARG A 335 12.92 -9.59 -12.77
CA ARG A 335 13.27 -10.79 -12.00
C ARG A 335 14.57 -10.63 -11.23
N ALA A 336 15.54 -9.88 -11.74
CA ALA A 336 16.82 -9.70 -11.08
C ALA A 336 16.67 -8.87 -9.79
N ALA A 337 15.84 -7.82 -9.82
CA ALA A 337 15.49 -7.02 -8.65
C ALA A 337 14.75 -7.83 -7.57
N LEU A 338 13.88 -8.76 -7.96
CA LEU A 338 13.23 -9.67 -7.00
C LEU A 338 14.21 -10.68 -6.40
N LEU A 339 15.10 -11.24 -7.22
CA LEU A 339 16.11 -12.18 -6.75
C LEU A 339 17.13 -11.52 -5.81
N SER A 340 17.49 -10.26 -6.03
CA SER A 340 18.41 -9.54 -5.14
C SER A 340 17.78 -9.29 -3.76
N LEU A 341 16.47 -9.02 -3.69
CA LEU A 341 15.75 -8.93 -2.41
C LEU A 341 15.71 -10.30 -1.70
N TRP A 342 15.49 -11.38 -2.45
CA TRP A 342 15.52 -12.73 -1.89
C TRP A 342 16.90 -13.12 -1.33
N GLN A 343 17.97 -12.78 -2.07
CA GLN A 343 19.35 -12.95 -1.61
C GLN A 343 19.61 -12.11 -0.36
N ALA A 344 19.17 -10.86 -0.34
CA ALA A 344 19.33 -9.95 0.79
C ALA A 344 18.66 -10.47 2.08
N ILE A 345 17.59 -11.26 1.99
CA ILE A 345 16.97 -11.94 3.16
C ILE A 345 17.93 -12.99 3.76
N HIS A 346 18.61 -13.77 2.92
CA HIS A 346 19.36 -14.97 3.35
C HIS A 346 20.86 -14.72 3.54
N ASP A 347 21.41 -13.73 2.84
CA ASP A 347 22.82 -13.38 2.86
C ASP A 347 23.00 -11.92 3.32
N PRO A 348 23.26 -11.69 4.63
CA PRO A 348 23.56 -10.36 5.14
C PRO A 348 24.74 -9.67 4.46
N ALA A 349 25.74 -10.42 3.96
CA ALA A 349 26.92 -9.82 3.32
C ALA A 349 26.56 -9.05 2.04
N SER A 350 25.54 -9.52 1.31
CA SER A 350 25.00 -8.81 0.13
C SER A 350 24.46 -7.40 0.46
N ARG A 351 24.14 -7.13 1.73
CA ARG A 351 23.64 -5.84 2.22
C ARG A 351 24.73 -4.97 2.87
N MET A 352 25.93 -5.51 3.06
CA MET A 352 27.07 -4.81 3.68
C MET A 352 28.00 -4.18 2.64
N GLN A 353 27.96 -4.67 1.40
CA GLN A 353 28.71 -4.06 0.31
C GLN A 353 27.89 -2.91 -0.30
N PRO A 354 28.47 -1.70 -0.47
CA PRO A 354 27.86 -0.67 -1.30
C PRO A 354 27.85 -1.16 -2.75
N GLY A 355 26.76 -1.84 -3.13
CA GLY A 355 26.58 -2.43 -4.44
C GLY A 355 26.57 -1.35 -5.53
N GLN A 356 27.65 -1.33 -6.31
CA GLN A 356 27.72 -0.80 -7.67
C GLN A 356 26.50 -1.24 -8.49
N ARG A 357 25.53 -0.34 -8.64
CA ARG A 357 24.59 -0.22 -9.77
C ARG A 357 23.71 0.98 -9.47
N THR A 358 24.28 2.18 -9.60
CA THR A 358 23.51 3.26 -10.20
C THR A 358 23.08 2.71 -11.56
N VAL A 359 21.80 2.37 -11.72
CA VAL A 359 21.23 2.19 -13.06
C VAL A 359 21.54 3.48 -13.78
N SER A 360 22.53 3.42 -14.67
CA SER A 360 22.88 4.52 -15.54
C SER A 360 21.60 4.90 -16.26
N ALA A 361 21.21 6.16 -16.12
CA ALA A 361 20.29 6.78 -17.05
C ALA A 361 20.98 6.76 -18.42
N THR A 362 20.76 5.72 -19.20
CA THR A 362 21.12 5.69 -20.62
C THR A 362 19.81 5.78 -21.41
N PRO A 363 19.69 6.69 -22.39
CA PRO A 363 18.49 6.83 -23.19
C PRO A 363 18.33 5.60 -24.09
N SER A 364 17.08 5.15 -24.22
CA SER A 364 16.68 4.18 -25.23
C SER A 364 17.03 4.69 -26.62
N SER A 365 18.05 4.10 -27.25
CA SER A 365 18.18 4.09 -28.71
C SER A 365 17.17 3.10 -29.27
N PRO A 366 16.32 3.47 -30.25
CA PRO A 366 15.43 2.53 -30.90
C PRO A 366 16.26 1.64 -31.83
N SER A 367 16.31 0.34 -31.53
CA SER A 367 16.79 -0.67 -32.47
C SER A 367 15.86 -0.72 -33.67
N ALA A 368 16.36 -0.24 -34.80
CA ALA A 368 15.91 -0.64 -36.12
C ALA A 368 16.29 -2.11 -36.34
N GLU A 369 15.32 -2.93 -36.73
CA GLU A 369 15.48 -4.15 -37.54
C GLU A 369 14.05 -4.55 -37.97
N THR A 370 13.59 -4.19 -39.17
CA THR A 370 13.69 -4.93 -40.44
C THR A 370 12.96 -6.28 -40.49
N ARG A 371 11.94 -6.30 -41.36
CA ARG A 371 11.21 -7.39 -42.03
C ARG A 371 10.15 -8.15 -41.25
#